data_AF-A0A1P8F7R5-F1
#
_entry.id   AF-A0A1P8F7R5-F1
#
_cell.length_a   1.000
_cell.length_b   1.000
_cell.length_c   1.000
_cell.angle_alpha   90.00
_cell.angle_beta   90.00
_cell.angle_gamma   90.00
#
_symmetry.space_group_name_H-M   'P 1'
#
loop_
_entity.id
_entity.type
_entity.pdbx_description
1 polymer ?
#
loop_
_entity_poly.entity_id
_entity_poly.type
_entity_poly.pdbx_seq_one_letter_code
_entity_poly.pdbx_strand_id
1 'polypeptide(L)'
;MNWNPYLLSNIYLGDYVYAHYFSMTVVLTAMFLTVISVYMLMRSGSGYTVEDTQAHANIYGGVIYEGHGGMTVFLWTFFVFMIIWSIVYFFQHAAEFNIWFAY
;
A
#
# COMPACT_ATOMS: atom_id res chain seq x y z
N MET A 1 -44.93 15.07 -17.09
CA MET A 1 -43.66 15.03 -16.34
C MET A 1 -42.65 15.88 -17.12
N ASN A 2 -42.31 17.06 -16.60
CA ASN A 2 -41.41 17.99 -17.28
C ASN A 2 -39.97 17.67 -16.84
N TRP A 3 -39.26 16.89 -17.65
CA TRP A 3 -37.88 16.51 -17.36
C TRP A 3 -36.98 17.72 -17.60
N ASN A 4 -36.44 18.30 -16.53
CA ASN A 4 -35.51 19.42 -16.62
C ASN A 4 -34.11 18.88 -17.01
N PRO A 5 -33.62 19.13 -18.23
CA PRO A 5 -32.35 18.59 -18.71
C PRO A 5 -31.14 19.08 -17.88
N TYR A 6 -31.26 20.23 -17.21
CA TYR A 6 -30.22 20.79 -16.34
C TYR A 6 -30.05 20.02 -15.03
N LEU A 7 -31.07 19.28 -14.57
CA LEU A 7 -30.94 18.43 -13.37
C LEU A 7 -30.15 17.16 -13.69
N LEU A 8 -30.40 16.55 -14.86
CA LEU A 8 -29.66 15.38 -15.32
C LEU A 8 -28.18 15.72 -15.52
N SER A 9 -27.86 16.82 -16.21
CA SER A 9 -26.47 17.21 -16.46
C SER A 9 -25.66 17.44 -15.18
N ASN A 10 -26.25 18.04 -14.15
CA ASN A 10 -25.56 18.30 -12.87
C ASN A 10 -25.34 17.03 -12.04
N ILE A 11 -26.28 16.08 -12.07
CA ILE A 11 -26.13 14.79 -11.39
C ILE A 11 -25.00 14.00 -12.04
N TYR A 12 -24.99 13.90 -13.37
CA TYR A 12 -23.91 13.25 -14.10
C TYR A 12 -22.56 13.94 -13.86
N LEU A 13 -22.49 15.27 -13.91
CA LEU A 13 -21.25 16.02 -13.62
C LEU A 13 -20.72 15.72 -12.21
N GLY A 14 -21.61 15.69 -11.20
CA GLY A 14 -21.25 15.37 -9.83
C GLY A 14 -20.62 13.98 -9.73
N ASP A 15 -21.28 12.96 -10.27
CA ASP A 15 -20.82 11.57 -10.21
C ASP A 15 -19.45 11.38 -10.87
N TYR A 16 -19.19 12.01 -12.01
CA TYR A 16 -17.88 11.95 -12.67
C TYR A 16 -16.77 12.62 -11.84
N VAL A 17 -17.07 13.75 -11.22
CA VAL A 17 -16.12 14.50 -10.40
C VAL A 17 -15.76 13.72 -9.13
N TYR A 18 -16.74 13.11 -8.46
CA TYR A 18 -16.49 12.28 -7.28
C TYR A 18 -15.68 11.02 -7.62
N ALA A 19 -16.00 10.35 -8.73
CA ALA A 19 -15.25 9.18 -9.19
C ALA A 19 -13.77 9.51 -9.48
N HIS A 20 -13.50 10.69 -10.07
CA HIS A 20 -12.15 11.14 -10.38
C HIS A 20 -11.32 11.46 -9.12
N TYR A 21 -11.91 12.15 -8.13
CA TYR A 21 -11.21 12.40 -6.86
C TYR A 21 -10.97 11.11 -6.07
N PHE A 22 -11.91 10.17 -6.12
CA PHE A 22 -11.75 8.86 -5.49
C PHE A 22 -10.59 8.08 -6.12
N SER A 23 -10.53 8.00 -7.46
CA SER A 23 -9.46 7.28 -8.15
C SER A 23 -8.08 7.92 -7.91
N MET A 24 -7.98 9.25 -7.97
CA MET A 24 -6.74 9.97 -7.63
C MET A 24 -6.27 9.67 -6.20
N THR A 25 -7.18 9.66 -5.23
CA THR A 25 -6.84 9.39 -3.83
C THR A 25 -6.32 7.97 -3.64
N VAL A 26 -6.92 6.99 -4.32
CA VAL A 26 -6.46 5.58 -4.31
C VAL A 26 -5.05 5.46 -4.87
N VAL A 27 -4.77 6.11 -6.01
CA VAL A 27 -3.45 6.08 -6.66
C VAL A 27 -2.39 6.71 -5.76
N LEU A 28 -2.66 7.91 -5.21
CA LEU A 28 -1.73 8.61 -4.33
C LEU A 28 -1.45 7.80 -3.05
N THR A 29 -2.47 7.17 -2.48
CA THR A 29 -2.32 6.30 -1.31
C THR A 29 -1.49 5.07 -1.63
N ALA A 30 -1.72 4.43 -2.78
CA ALA A 30 -0.94 3.28 -3.23
C ALA A 30 0.55 3.64 -3.45
N MET A 31 0.82 4.79 -4.07
CA MET A 31 2.19 5.30 -4.23
C MET A 31 2.86 5.56 -2.88
N PHE A 32 2.15 6.20 -1.95
CA PHE A 32 2.66 6.47 -0.60
C PHE A 32 2.99 5.18 0.17
N LEU A 33 2.10 4.19 0.15
CA LEU A 33 2.32 2.88 0.79
C LEU A 33 3.48 2.11 0.15
N THR A 34 3.67 2.24 -1.16
CA THR A 34 4.81 1.64 -1.86
C THR A 34 6.13 2.23 -1.38
N VAL A 35 6.21 3.56 -1.24
CA VAL A 35 7.41 4.24 -0.71
C VAL A 35 7.71 3.80 0.73
N ILE A 36 6.69 3.72 1.60
CA ILE A 36 6.85 3.21 2.97
C ILE A 36 7.35 1.77 2.96
N SER A 37 6.79 0.93 2.10
CA SER A 37 7.17 -0.48 2.00
C SER A 37 8.62 -0.63 1.56
N VAL A 38 9.06 0.13 0.55
CA VAL A 38 10.47 0.18 0.11
C VAL A 38 11.38 0.70 1.22
N TYR A 39 10.96 1.70 1.99
CA TYR A 39 11.71 2.18 3.14
C TYR A 39 11.87 1.11 4.23
N MET A 40 10.77 0.44 4.61
CA MET A 40 10.79 -0.64 5.59
C MET A 40 11.65 -1.81 5.10
N LEU A 41 11.56 -2.11 3.81
CA LEU A 41 12.37 -3.10 3.13
C LEU A 41 13.87 -2.77 3.29
N MET A 42 14.30 -1.58 2.89
CA MET A 42 15.71 -1.17 3.04
C MET A 42 16.19 -1.20 4.50
N ARG A 43 15.32 -0.82 5.46
CA ARG A 43 15.64 -0.83 6.89
C ARG A 43 15.67 -2.24 7.49
N SER A 44 14.92 -3.18 6.93
CA SER A 44 14.81 -4.53 7.45
C SER A 44 16.05 -5.39 7.19
N GLY A 45 16.96 -4.97 6.30
CA GLY A 45 18.14 -5.75 5.91
C GLY A 45 19.34 -5.54 6.82
N SER A 46 19.28 -4.64 7.81
CA SER A 46 20.42 -4.36 8.68
C SER A 46 20.57 -5.43 9.79
N GLY A 47 21.18 -6.56 9.42
CA GLY A 47 22.27 -7.15 10.21
C GLY A 47 21.95 -7.89 11.51
N TYR A 48 20.77 -8.47 11.69
CA TYR A 48 20.54 -9.38 12.82
C TYR A 48 20.78 -10.82 12.42
N THR A 49 21.84 -11.41 12.98
CA THR A 49 22.05 -12.86 12.96
C THR A 49 21.11 -13.54 13.96
N VAL A 50 20.91 -14.85 13.82
CA VAL A 50 20.07 -15.63 14.75
C VAL A 50 20.67 -15.58 16.16
N GLU A 51 22.00 -15.56 16.22
CA GLU A 51 22.81 -15.43 17.42
C GLU A 51 22.68 -14.04 18.07
N ASP A 52 22.72 -12.96 17.29
CA ASP A 52 22.55 -11.59 17.82
C ASP A 52 21.15 -11.34 18.39
N THR A 53 20.14 -11.98 17.81
CA THR A 53 18.73 -11.90 18.24
C THR A 53 18.55 -12.43 19.67
N GLN A 54 19.31 -13.46 20.04
CA GLN A 54 19.32 -13.99 21.41
C GLN A 54 20.22 -13.16 22.33
N ALA A 55 21.36 -12.67 21.85
CA ALA A 55 22.28 -11.86 22.64
C ALA A 55 21.69 -10.51 23.08
N HIS A 56 20.77 -9.96 22.29
CA HIS A 56 20.08 -8.68 22.56
C HIS A 56 18.65 -8.88 23.08
N ALA A 57 18.28 -10.10 23.48
CA ALA A 57 16.94 -10.37 23.99
C ALA A 57 16.73 -9.71 25.35
N ASN A 58 15.72 -8.86 25.46
CA ASN A 58 15.37 -8.22 26.73
C ASN A 58 14.56 -9.19 27.61
N ILE A 59 14.90 -9.27 28.89
CA ILE A 59 14.30 -10.24 29.81
C ILE A 59 13.26 -9.52 30.67
N TYR A 60 11.99 -9.91 30.49
CA TYR A 60 10.88 -9.43 31.29
C TYR A 60 10.50 -10.47 32.34
N GLY A 61 10.60 -10.08 33.62
CA GLY A 61 10.19 -10.91 34.75
C GLY A 61 10.96 -12.23 34.93
N GLY A 62 12.11 -12.39 34.28
CA GLY A 62 12.93 -13.61 34.34
C GLY A 62 12.39 -14.81 33.57
N VAL A 63 11.26 -14.66 32.86
CA VAL A 63 10.59 -15.76 32.14
C VAL A 63 10.26 -15.46 30.68
N ILE A 64 10.17 -14.18 30.29
CA ILE A 64 9.84 -13.77 28.92
C ILE A 64 11.07 -13.13 28.29
N TYR A 65 11.49 -13.66 27.14
CA TYR A 65 12.61 -13.14 26.36
C TYR A 65 12.06 -12.53 25.07
N GLU A 66 12.24 -11.22 24.88
CA GLU A 66 11.82 -10.53 23.66
C GLU A 66 13.01 -10.38 22.72
N GLY A 67 13.11 -11.30 21.76
CA GLY A 67 14.17 -11.29 20.74
C GLY A 67 13.97 -10.14 19.77
N HIS A 68 14.89 -9.17 19.80
CA HIS A 68 14.97 -8.14 18.78
C HIS A 68 15.73 -8.75 17.60
N GLY A 69 15.00 -9.21 16.58
CA GLY A 69 15.56 -9.91 15.44
C GLY A 69 15.20 -9.24 14.12
N GLY A 70 16.03 -9.51 13.11
CA GLY A 70 15.75 -9.11 11.74
C GLY A 70 14.48 -9.79 11.22
N MET A 71 13.79 -9.13 10.28
CA MET A 71 12.62 -9.72 9.65
C MET A 71 13.03 -11.01 8.92
N THR A 72 12.25 -12.09 9.09
CA THR A 72 12.61 -13.39 8.52
C THR A 72 12.66 -13.34 6.99
N VAL A 73 13.50 -14.20 6.39
CA VAL A 73 13.58 -14.34 4.91
C VAL A 73 12.21 -14.64 4.30
N PHE A 74 11.35 -15.40 5.01
CA PHE A 74 9.98 -15.67 4.61
C PHE A 74 9.13 -14.39 4.50
N LEU A 75 9.16 -13.54 5.53
CA LEU A 75 8.47 -12.25 5.52
C LEU A 75 8.97 -11.34 4.39
N TRP A 76 10.28 -11.35 4.16
CA TRP A 76 10.91 -10.64 3.05
C TRP A 76 10.41 -11.09 1.68
N THR A 77 10.40 -12.40 1.43
CA THR A 77 9.89 -12.98 0.18
C THR A 77 8.42 -12.60 -0.02
N PHE A 78 7.61 -12.67 1.04
CA PHE A 78 6.19 -12.33 0.96
C PHE A 78 5.97 -10.83 0.69
N PHE A 79 6.77 -9.96 1.30
CA PHE A 79 6.75 -8.52 1.03
C PHE A 79 7.05 -8.22 -0.43
N VAL A 80 8.13 -8.80 -0.97
CA VAL A 80 8.51 -8.60 -2.38
C VAL A 80 7.41 -9.10 -3.32
N PHE A 81 6.84 -10.27 -3.03
CA PHE A 81 5.74 -10.83 -3.81
C PHE A 81 4.51 -9.90 -3.81
N MET A 82 4.11 -9.39 -2.65
CA MET A 82 2.98 -8.45 -2.53
C MET A 82 3.24 -7.13 -3.26
N ILE A 83 4.46 -6.61 -3.24
CA ILE A 83 4.85 -5.40 -3.98
C ILE A 83 4.73 -5.64 -5.49
N ILE A 84 5.30 -6.74 -5.99
CA ILE A 84 5.24 -7.08 -7.42
C ILE A 84 3.80 -7.28 -7.86
N TRP A 85 3.01 -8.02 -7.08
CA TRP A 85 1.58 -8.23 -7.35
C TRP A 85 0.82 -6.91 -7.42
N SER A 86 1.05 -6.01 -6.46
CA SER A 86 0.39 -4.70 -6.42
C SER A 86 0.72 -3.86 -7.64
N ILE A 87 1.98 -3.87 -8.09
CA ILE A 87 2.41 -3.18 -9.31
C ILE A 87 1.70 -3.76 -10.54
N VAL A 88 1.70 -5.09 -10.69
CA VAL A 88 1.03 -5.78 -11.82
C VAL A 88 -0.47 -5.47 -11.83
N TYR A 89 -1.12 -5.57 -10.68
CA TYR A 89 -2.54 -5.27 -10.51
C TYR A 89 -2.85 -3.82 -10.91
N PHE A 90 -2.03 -2.88 -10.45
CA PHE A 90 -2.20 -1.48 -10.79
C PHE A 90 -2.06 -1.22 -12.29
N PHE A 91 -1.09 -1.86 -12.96
CA PHE A 91 -0.95 -1.74 -14.42
C PHE A 91 -2.10 -2.39 -15.19
N GLN A 92 -2.57 -3.57 -14.78
CA GLN A 92 -3.69 -4.26 -15.41
C GLN A 92 -5.00 -3.47 -15.31
N HIS A 93 -5.25 -2.88 -14.14
CA HIS A 93 -6.46 -2.11 -13.87
C HIS A 93 -6.25 -0.60 -14.05
N ALA A 94 -5.13 -0.16 -14.65
CA ALA A 94 -4.83 1.26 -14.83
C ALA A 94 -5.92 2.02 -15.61
N ALA A 95 -6.58 1.34 -16.56
CA ALA A 95 -7.70 1.89 -17.31
C ALA A 95 -8.96 2.11 -16.46
N GLU A 96 -9.20 1.25 -15.47
CA GLU A 96 -10.34 1.36 -14.55
C GLU A 96 -10.17 2.52 -13.57
N PHE A 97 -8.92 2.87 -13.24
CA PHE A 97 -8.62 4.02 -12.39
C PHE A 97 -8.71 5.38 -13.12
N ASN A 98 -9.02 5.38 -14.42
CA ASN A 98 -9.19 6.54 -15.30
C ASN A 98 -8.33 7.77 -14.91
N ILE A 99 -7.02 7.52 -14.77
CA ILE A 99 -6.05 8.54 -14.39
C ILE A 99 -5.52 9.27 -15.65
N TRP A 100 -5.83 8.76 -16.85
CA TRP A 100 -5.19 9.16 -18.10
C TRP A 100 -6.14 9.68 -19.20
N PHE A 101 -7.46 9.45 -19.13
CA PHE A 101 -8.37 9.85 -20.22
C PHE A 101 -9.65 10.49 -19.70
N ALA A 102 -9.48 11.66 -19.08
CA ALA A 102 -10.52 12.67 -19.06
C ALA A 102 -10.39 13.53 -20.33
N TYR A 103 -11.01 13.08 -21.42
CA TYR A 103 -11.37 13.91 -22.57
C TYR A 103 -12.82 13.58 -22.95
#